data_AF-A0A3B8L821-F1
#
_entry.id   AF-A0A3B8L821-F1
#
_cell.length_a   1.000
_cell.length_b   1.000
_cell.length_c   1.000
_cell.angle_alpha   90.00
_cell.angle_beta   90.00
_cell.angle_gamma   90.00
#
_symmetry.space_group_name_H-M   'P 1'
#
loop_
_entity.id
_entity.type
_entity.pdbx_description
1 polymer ?
#
loop_
_entity_poly.entity_id
_entity_poly.type
_entity_poly.pdbx_seq_one_letter_code
_entity_poly.pdbx_strand_id
1 'polypeptide(L)'
;MMTQPNRGRRIVVFGLVLLLVSSWSAPARSWWDSGHRLVALVAWDRMNATTRMRVLKLLGKHPQAAKYFTPGEQVQGVQLRHRWIVSQAAVWSDLVRKTDRDRPTWHYINRPLFLSADDRRVLGRQLKVNLDSNVPTTATLATQELNVIQAITLCRRRLSARDATEAERALCVTWLCHMVGDVHQPCHSTASFTARRFPRGDRGGNDVPIRGDKKDINLHMYW
;
A
#
# COMPACT_ATOMS: atom_id res chain seq x y z
N MET A 1 -17.31 39.46 47.68
CA MET A 1 -15.90 39.30 47.26
C MET A 1 -15.81 38.05 46.39
N MET A 2 -16.03 38.19 45.07
CA MET A 2 -16.01 37.06 44.12
C MET A 2 -14.61 36.94 43.50
N THR A 3 -13.89 35.87 43.81
CA THR A 3 -12.57 35.56 43.24
C THR A 3 -12.73 35.12 41.79
N GLN A 4 -12.15 35.88 40.86
CA GLN A 4 -12.15 35.48 39.45
C GLN A 4 -11.33 34.20 39.23
N PRO A 5 -11.81 33.25 38.42
CA PRO A 5 -11.07 32.03 38.12
C PRO A 5 -9.83 32.36 37.28
N ASN A 6 -8.67 31.92 37.78
CA ASN A 6 -7.36 32.22 37.25
C ASN A 6 -7.18 31.67 35.82
N ARG A 7 -7.34 32.54 34.80
CA ARG A 7 -7.28 32.21 33.36
C ARG A 7 -6.03 31.42 32.98
N GLY A 8 -4.88 31.70 33.60
CA GLY A 8 -3.63 30.98 33.34
C GLY A 8 -3.68 29.50 33.70
N ARG A 9 -4.40 29.12 34.76
CA ARG A 9 -4.54 27.73 35.21
C ARG A 9 -5.38 26.89 34.25
N ARG A 10 -6.36 27.52 33.58
CA ARG A 10 -7.20 26.86 32.55
C ARG A 10 -6.43 26.61 31.25
N ILE A 11 -5.56 27.54 30.84
CA ILE A 11 -4.74 27.41 29.63
C ILE A 11 -3.67 26.31 29.79
N VAL A 12 -3.02 26.24 30.96
CA VAL A 12 -2.01 25.20 31.24
C VAL A 12 -2.64 23.80 31.29
N VAL A 13 -3.82 23.65 31.89
CA VAL A 13 -4.54 22.36 31.91
C VAL A 13 -5.00 21.96 30.52
N PHE A 14 -5.55 22.89 29.72
CA PHE A 14 -5.92 22.60 28.32
C PHE A 14 -4.70 22.22 27.45
N GLY A 15 -3.55 22.89 27.63
CA GLY A 15 -2.32 22.59 26.92
C GLY A 15 -1.75 21.21 27.27
N LEU A 16 -1.81 20.81 28.55
CA LEU A 16 -1.37 19.49 29.01
C LEU A 16 -2.29 18.37 28.50
N VAL A 17 -3.61 18.58 28.44
CA VAL A 17 -4.55 17.60 27.86
C VAL A 17 -4.32 17.43 26.35
N LEU A 18 -4.09 18.52 25.59
CA LEU A 18 -3.78 18.45 24.16
C LEU A 18 -2.46 17.70 23.88
N LEU A 19 -1.43 17.91 24.70
CA LEU A 19 -0.16 17.17 24.61
C LEU A 19 -0.34 15.68 24.91
N LEU A 20 -1.14 15.32 25.92
CA LEU A 20 -1.42 13.92 26.28
C LEU A 20 -2.28 13.19 25.23
N VAL A 21 -3.19 13.88 24.54
CA VAL A 21 -3.97 13.29 23.43
C VAL A 21 -3.10 13.11 22.17
N SER A 22 -2.15 14.00 21.92
CA SER A 22 -1.23 13.90 20.76
C SER A 22 -0.11 12.86 20.90
N SER A 23 0.12 12.35 22.11
CA SER A 23 1.12 11.31 22.39
C SER A 23 0.55 9.89 22.39
N TRP A 24 -0.76 9.74 22.12
CA TRP A 24 -1.39 8.44 21.89
C TRP A 24 -1.18 8.01 20.43
N SER A 25 0.01 7.50 20.13
CA SER A 25 0.30 6.85 18.85
C SER A 25 -0.44 5.51 18.80
N ALA A 26 -1.72 5.52 18.41
CA ALA A 26 -2.39 4.27 18.04
C ALA A 26 -1.58 3.59 16.93
N PRO A 27 -1.42 2.25 16.96
CA PRO A 27 -0.72 1.55 15.89
C PRO A 27 -1.39 1.91 14.57
N ALA A 28 -0.62 2.51 13.67
CA ALA A 28 -1.09 2.85 12.36
C ALA A 28 -1.25 1.51 11.62
N ARG A 29 -2.45 0.92 11.65
CA ARG A 29 -2.79 -0.25 10.79
C ARG A 29 -3.02 0.20 9.36
N SER A 30 -2.18 1.12 8.91
CA SER A 30 -2.47 2.11 7.89
C SER A 30 -2.50 1.51 6.49
N TRP A 31 -1.98 0.30 6.34
CA TRP A 31 -1.76 -0.32 5.03
C TRP A 31 -2.09 -1.82 4.96
N TRP A 32 -2.69 -2.39 6.01
CA TRP A 32 -3.36 -3.71 5.89
C TRP A 32 -4.61 -3.58 4.98
N ASP A 33 -5.45 -4.62 4.91
CA ASP A 33 -6.70 -4.60 4.13
C ASP A 33 -7.51 -3.30 4.30
N SER A 34 -7.64 -2.80 5.53
CA SER A 34 -8.37 -1.57 5.83
C SER A 34 -7.72 -0.32 5.23
N GLY A 35 -6.38 -0.27 5.23
CA GLY A 35 -5.58 0.80 4.66
C GLY A 35 -5.73 0.90 3.16
N HIS A 36 -5.52 -0.21 2.44
CA HIS A 36 -5.71 -0.25 0.99
C HIS A 36 -7.14 0.10 0.59
N ARG A 37 -8.14 -0.43 1.30
CA ARG A 37 -9.55 -0.08 1.08
C ARG A 37 -9.78 1.42 1.26
N LEU A 38 -9.23 2.03 2.30
CA LEU A 38 -9.38 3.45 2.56
C LEU A 38 -8.77 4.30 1.45
N VAL A 39 -7.55 3.99 1.00
CA VAL A 39 -6.90 4.72 -0.11
C VAL A 39 -7.72 4.63 -1.39
N ALA A 40 -8.23 3.43 -1.74
CA ALA A 40 -9.08 3.25 -2.91
C ALA A 40 -10.41 4.02 -2.80
N LEU A 41 -11.00 4.09 -1.60
CA LEU A 41 -12.23 4.86 -1.36
C LEU A 41 -12.00 6.38 -1.42
N VAL A 42 -10.88 6.88 -0.92
CA VAL A 42 -10.50 8.30 -1.09
C VAL A 42 -10.33 8.62 -2.58
N ALA A 43 -9.64 7.76 -3.33
CA ALA A 43 -9.52 7.92 -4.78
C ALA A 43 -10.89 7.91 -5.47
N TRP A 44 -11.76 6.96 -5.11
CA TRP A 44 -13.14 6.88 -5.61
C TRP A 44 -13.93 8.17 -5.36
N ASP A 45 -13.86 8.72 -4.15
CA ASP A 45 -14.58 9.93 -3.76
C ASP A 45 -14.10 11.18 -4.53
N ARG A 46 -12.84 11.17 -5.02
CA ARG A 46 -12.26 12.23 -5.85
C ARG A 46 -12.52 12.06 -7.35
N MET A 47 -13.01 10.91 -7.81
CA MET A 47 -13.34 10.68 -9.22
C MET A 47 -14.66 11.34 -9.62
N ASN A 48 -14.72 11.87 -10.84
CA ASN A 48 -15.99 12.26 -11.45
C ASN A 48 -16.85 11.03 -11.83
N ALA A 49 -18.13 11.25 -12.11
CA ALA A 49 -19.09 10.18 -12.41
C ALA A 49 -18.69 9.32 -13.61
N THR A 50 -18.18 9.94 -14.69
CA THR A 50 -17.75 9.23 -15.90
C THR A 50 -16.60 8.26 -15.60
N THR A 51 -15.59 8.69 -14.85
CA THR A 51 -14.46 7.84 -14.44
C THR A 51 -14.93 6.71 -13.55
N ARG A 52 -15.79 6.98 -12.56
CA ARG A 52 -16.38 5.96 -11.67
C ARG A 52 -17.06 4.85 -12.46
N MET A 53 -17.90 5.21 -13.43
CA MET A 53 -18.60 4.22 -14.26
C MET A 53 -17.64 3.41 -15.13
N ARG A 54 -16.59 4.02 -15.68
CA ARG A 54 -15.55 3.30 -16.44
C ARG A 54 -14.80 2.31 -15.55
N VAL A 55 -14.43 2.70 -14.33
CA VAL A 55 -13.76 1.82 -13.36
C VAL A 55 -14.65 0.64 -13.02
N LEU A 56 -15.92 0.86 -12.67
CA LEU A 56 -16.86 -0.23 -12.37
C LEU A 56 -17.05 -1.18 -13.56
N LYS A 57 -17.20 -0.63 -14.76
CA LYS A 57 -17.31 -1.43 -15.98
C LYS A 57 -16.07 -2.32 -16.17
N LEU A 58 -14.87 -1.76 -16.02
CA LEU A 58 -13.62 -2.51 -16.13
C LEU A 58 -13.50 -3.58 -15.04
N LEU A 59 -13.79 -3.26 -13.78
CA LEU A 59 -13.74 -4.26 -12.69
C LEU A 59 -14.72 -5.43 -12.93
N GLY A 60 -15.87 -5.16 -13.56
CA GLY A 60 -16.79 -6.22 -14.02
C GLY A 60 -16.25 -7.11 -15.15
N LYS A 61 -15.19 -6.69 -15.86
CA LYS A 61 -14.48 -7.48 -16.88
C LYS A 61 -13.26 -8.22 -16.33
N HIS A 62 -12.99 -8.11 -15.03
CA HIS A 62 -11.89 -8.84 -14.42
C HIS A 62 -12.11 -10.37 -14.54
N PRO A 63 -11.10 -11.18 -14.90
CA PRO A 63 -11.25 -12.63 -15.07
C PRO A 63 -11.79 -13.38 -13.83
N GLN A 64 -11.63 -12.80 -12.65
CA GLN A 64 -12.12 -13.34 -11.37
C GLN A 64 -13.24 -12.48 -10.76
N ALA A 65 -13.97 -11.69 -11.56
CA ALA A 65 -15.01 -10.79 -11.07
C ALA A 65 -16.11 -11.51 -10.28
N ALA A 66 -16.58 -12.66 -10.76
CA ALA A 66 -17.61 -13.43 -10.06
C ALA A 66 -17.17 -13.85 -8.65
N LYS A 67 -15.89 -14.20 -8.48
CA LYS A 67 -15.33 -14.67 -7.20
C LYS A 67 -15.05 -13.53 -6.23
N TYR A 68 -14.47 -12.43 -6.70
CA TYR A 68 -13.95 -11.38 -5.82
C TYR A 68 -14.70 -10.06 -5.89
N PHE A 69 -15.49 -9.78 -6.93
CA PHE A 69 -16.15 -8.48 -7.13
C PHE A 69 -17.67 -8.55 -7.15
N THR A 70 -18.24 -9.59 -6.53
CA THR A 70 -19.68 -9.73 -6.31
C THR A 70 -20.01 -9.36 -4.86
N PRO A 71 -20.64 -8.19 -4.60
CA PRO A 71 -21.08 -7.85 -3.25
C PRO A 71 -22.15 -8.84 -2.76
N GLY A 72 -22.01 -9.30 -1.53
CA GLY A 72 -23.04 -10.12 -0.87
C GLY A 72 -24.35 -9.37 -0.64
N GLU A 73 -25.42 -10.11 -0.37
CA GLU A 73 -26.80 -9.60 -0.21
C GLU A 73 -26.93 -8.56 0.91
N GLN A 74 -26.07 -8.64 1.93
CA GLN A 74 -26.01 -7.68 3.03
C GLN A 74 -25.57 -6.27 2.59
N VAL A 75 -24.91 -6.12 1.44
CA VAL A 75 -24.46 -4.83 0.92
C VAL A 75 -25.56 -4.22 0.05
N GLN A 76 -26.51 -3.59 0.72
CA GLN A 76 -27.67 -2.96 0.07
C GLN A 76 -27.38 -1.52 -0.37
N GLY A 77 -27.99 -1.09 -1.47
CA GLY A 77 -27.85 0.25 -2.02
C GLY A 77 -26.72 0.37 -3.06
N VAL A 78 -27.03 1.00 -4.20
CA VAL A 78 -26.12 1.10 -5.36
C VAL A 78 -24.78 1.72 -4.99
N GLN A 79 -24.78 2.80 -4.21
CA GLN A 79 -23.56 3.50 -3.80
C GLN A 79 -22.67 2.66 -2.89
N LEU A 80 -23.25 1.93 -1.93
CA LEU A 80 -22.49 1.02 -1.07
C LEU A 80 -21.90 -0.13 -1.88
N ARG A 81 -22.65 -0.71 -2.82
CA ARG A 81 -22.15 -1.78 -3.69
C ARG A 81 -20.98 -1.31 -4.54
N HIS A 82 -21.04 -0.11 -5.11
CA HIS A 82 -19.93 0.46 -5.88
C HIS A 82 -18.67 0.66 -5.03
N ARG A 83 -18.82 1.26 -3.84
CA ARG A 83 -17.71 1.43 -2.89
C ARG A 83 -17.13 0.10 -2.45
N TRP A 84 -17.98 -0.90 -2.20
CA TRP A 84 -17.53 -2.24 -1.84
C TRP A 84 -16.66 -2.85 -2.95
N ILE A 85 -17.11 -2.82 -4.21
CA ILE A 85 -16.37 -3.36 -5.37
C ILE A 85 -14.98 -2.73 -5.47
N VAL A 86 -14.90 -1.40 -5.37
CA VAL A 86 -13.62 -0.68 -5.50
C VAL A 86 -12.71 -0.93 -4.31
N SER A 87 -13.27 -0.99 -3.09
CA SER A 87 -12.50 -1.38 -1.90
C SER A 87 -11.95 -2.80 -2.02
N GLN A 88 -12.72 -3.70 -2.64
CA GLN A 88 -12.34 -5.09 -2.81
C GLN A 88 -11.25 -5.26 -3.87
N ALA A 89 -11.24 -4.45 -4.92
CA ALA A 89 -10.14 -4.38 -5.89
C ALA A 89 -8.81 -4.02 -5.21
N ALA A 90 -8.86 -3.14 -4.20
CA ALA A 90 -7.68 -2.68 -3.48
C ALA A 90 -6.99 -3.76 -2.63
N VAL A 91 -7.62 -4.90 -2.35
CA VAL A 91 -7.02 -5.98 -1.55
C VAL A 91 -6.85 -7.28 -2.35
N TRP A 92 -7.28 -7.29 -3.61
CA TRP A 92 -7.33 -8.52 -4.40
C TRP A 92 -5.95 -9.17 -4.61
N SER A 93 -4.90 -8.37 -4.83
CA SER A 93 -3.53 -8.84 -5.03
C SER A 93 -3.01 -9.66 -3.83
N ASP A 94 -3.32 -9.24 -2.61
CA ASP A 94 -2.94 -9.98 -1.41
C ASP A 94 -3.75 -11.27 -1.22
N LEU A 95 -5.02 -11.26 -1.62
CA LEU A 95 -5.89 -12.45 -1.58
C LEU A 95 -5.48 -13.54 -2.57
N VAL A 96 -4.72 -13.19 -3.62
CA VAL A 96 -4.25 -14.14 -4.64
C VAL A 96 -2.77 -14.49 -4.51
N ARG A 97 -2.14 -14.16 -3.38
CA ARG A 97 -0.78 -14.66 -3.07
C ARG A 97 -0.72 -16.18 -3.15
N LYS A 98 0.41 -16.72 -3.61
CA LYS A 98 0.65 -18.16 -3.84
C LYS A 98 -0.23 -18.79 -4.93
N THR A 99 -0.79 -17.98 -5.83
CA THR A 99 -1.48 -18.45 -7.04
C THR A 99 -0.70 -18.08 -8.30
N ASP A 100 -1.18 -18.48 -9.48
CA ASP A 100 -0.63 -18.07 -10.79
C ASP A 100 -0.68 -16.54 -11.02
N ARG A 101 -1.52 -15.84 -10.26
CA ARG A 101 -1.69 -14.38 -10.32
C ARG A 101 -0.86 -13.62 -9.29
N ASP A 102 -0.11 -14.32 -8.45
CA ASP A 102 0.80 -13.70 -7.50
C ASP A 102 1.94 -12.97 -8.22
N ARG A 103 2.24 -11.75 -7.76
CA ARG A 103 3.36 -10.92 -8.23
C ARG A 103 4.08 -10.33 -7.02
N PRO A 104 4.86 -11.12 -6.26
CA PRO A 104 5.36 -10.71 -4.95
C PRO A 104 6.18 -9.42 -4.98
N THR A 105 6.97 -9.19 -6.04
CA THR A 105 7.86 -8.03 -6.15
C THR A 105 7.13 -6.74 -6.58
N TRP A 106 5.92 -6.85 -7.13
CA TRP A 106 5.11 -5.69 -7.55
C TRP A 106 4.62 -4.87 -6.36
N HIS A 107 4.66 -5.43 -5.15
CA HIS A 107 4.22 -4.77 -3.94
C HIS A 107 5.24 -3.78 -3.37
N TYR A 108 6.49 -3.76 -3.84
CA TYR A 108 7.51 -2.93 -3.20
C TYR A 108 8.63 -2.48 -4.14
N ILE A 109 9.41 -1.52 -3.66
CA ILE A 109 10.74 -1.16 -4.15
C ILE A 109 11.63 -0.95 -2.94
N ASN A 110 12.64 -1.80 -2.74
CA ASN A 110 13.49 -1.71 -1.55
C ASN A 110 14.65 -0.74 -1.78
N ARG A 111 14.39 0.57 -1.66
CA ARG A 111 15.47 1.56 -1.68
C ARG A 111 16.41 1.31 -0.49
N PRO A 112 17.74 1.25 -0.70
CA PRO A 112 18.67 0.94 0.37
C PRO A 112 18.80 2.08 1.38
N LEU A 113 18.50 1.77 2.65
CA LEU A 113 18.82 2.62 3.79
C LEU A 113 20.03 2.02 4.54
N PHE A 114 21.19 2.68 4.43
CA PHE A 114 22.38 2.32 5.19
C PHE A 114 22.42 3.10 6.50
N LEU A 115 22.68 2.42 7.62
CA LEU A 115 22.72 3.07 8.95
C LEU A 115 24.08 3.73 9.25
N SER A 116 25.11 3.41 8.48
CA SER A 116 26.44 4.02 8.58
C SER A 116 27.11 4.17 7.21
N ALA A 117 28.12 5.05 7.14
CA ALA A 117 28.97 5.17 5.94
C ALA A 117 29.76 3.89 5.65
N ASP A 118 30.12 3.14 6.70
CA ASP A 118 30.82 1.87 6.60
C ASP A 118 29.94 0.79 5.96
N ASP A 119 28.68 0.67 6.37
CA ASP A 119 27.72 -0.26 5.75
C ASP A 119 27.55 0.05 4.26
N ARG A 120 27.43 1.34 3.91
CA ARG A 120 27.36 1.77 2.51
C ARG A 120 28.62 1.40 1.73
N ARG A 121 29.81 1.61 2.31
CA ARG A 121 31.09 1.28 1.65
C ARG A 121 31.23 -0.21 1.42
N VAL A 122 30.88 -1.03 2.41
CA VAL A 122 31.01 -2.50 2.37
C VAL A 122 29.99 -3.11 1.41
N LEU A 123 28.71 -2.75 1.55
CA LEU A 123 27.62 -3.40 0.83
C LEU A 123 27.31 -2.76 -0.53
N GLY A 124 27.49 -1.43 -0.66
CA GLY A 124 26.99 -0.67 -1.79
C GLY A 124 27.52 -1.14 -3.15
N ARG A 125 28.78 -1.62 -3.21
CA ARG A 125 29.39 -2.14 -4.46
C ARG A 125 28.84 -3.50 -4.88
N GLN A 126 28.33 -4.30 -3.94
CA GLN A 126 27.88 -5.67 -4.19
C GLN A 126 26.35 -5.78 -4.25
N LEU A 127 25.65 -4.70 -3.91
CA LEU A 127 24.22 -4.72 -3.72
C LEU A 127 23.48 -4.89 -5.05
N LYS A 128 22.71 -5.98 -5.14
CA LYS A 128 21.81 -6.27 -6.26
C LYS A 128 20.37 -6.04 -5.82
N VAL A 129 19.87 -4.84 -6.09
CA VAL A 129 18.47 -4.47 -5.87
C VAL A 129 17.90 -3.87 -7.15
N ASN A 130 16.68 -4.26 -7.50
CA ASN A 130 15.99 -3.64 -8.63
C ASN A 130 15.44 -2.27 -8.22
N LEU A 131 16.17 -1.21 -8.60
CA LEU A 131 15.76 0.19 -8.39
C LEU A 131 15.40 0.89 -9.70
N ASP A 132 15.31 0.16 -10.81
CA ASP A 132 15.04 0.74 -12.11
C ASP A 132 13.59 1.24 -12.16
N SER A 133 13.38 2.40 -12.77
CA SER A 133 12.05 2.93 -13.08
C SER A 133 11.58 2.58 -14.48
N ASN A 134 12.49 2.14 -15.36
CA ASN A 134 12.17 1.73 -16.72
C ASN A 134 11.56 0.34 -16.72
N VAL A 135 10.46 0.19 -17.44
CA VAL A 135 9.82 -1.11 -17.64
C VAL A 135 10.55 -1.82 -18.79
N PRO A 136 11.03 -3.07 -18.61
CA PRO A 136 11.60 -3.86 -19.69
C PRO A 136 10.65 -3.95 -20.89
N THR A 137 11.19 -3.88 -22.11
CA THR A 137 10.37 -3.88 -23.34
C THR A 137 9.58 -5.19 -23.54
N THR A 138 10.09 -6.29 -23.01
CA THR A 138 9.45 -7.62 -23.02
C THR A 138 8.49 -7.84 -21.85
N ALA A 139 8.32 -6.85 -20.96
CA ALA A 139 7.48 -6.99 -19.79
C ALA A 139 6.00 -7.13 -20.17
N THR A 140 5.33 -8.09 -19.56
CA THR A 140 3.90 -8.33 -19.68
C THR A 140 3.27 -8.35 -18.29
N LEU A 141 1.93 -8.45 -18.19
CA LEU A 141 1.26 -8.65 -16.90
C LEU A 141 1.63 -9.99 -16.23
N ALA A 142 2.35 -10.89 -16.92
CA ALA A 142 2.90 -12.11 -16.39
C ALA A 142 4.33 -11.98 -15.82
N THR A 143 5.01 -10.85 -16.06
CA THR A 143 6.39 -10.65 -15.60
C THR A 143 6.46 -10.58 -14.08
N GLN A 144 7.24 -11.50 -13.49
CA GLN A 144 7.37 -11.65 -12.04
C GLN A 144 8.31 -10.64 -11.40
N GLU A 145 9.40 -10.27 -12.07
CA GLU A 145 10.50 -9.49 -11.49
C GLU A 145 10.42 -8.00 -11.81
N LEU A 146 9.28 -7.36 -11.47
CA LEU A 146 9.12 -5.90 -11.56
C LEU A 146 8.93 -5.32 -10.16
N ASN A 147 9.64 -4.24 -9.85
CA ASN A 147 9.32 -3.47 -8.65
C ASN A 147 7.99 -2.70 -8.83
N VAL A 148 7.43 -2.19 -7.72
CA VAL A 148 6.14 -1.47 -7.73
C VAL A 148 6.08 -0.29 -8.71
N ILE A 149 7.19 0.43 -8.93
CA ILE A 149 7.23 1.57 -9.87
C ILE A 149 7.12 1.08 -11.32
N GLN A 150 7.85 0.02 -11.66
CA GLN A 150 7.77 -0.60 -12.98
C GLN A 150 6.37 -1.20 -13.21
N ALA A 151 5.79 -1.86 -12.21
CA ALA A 151 4.46 -2.47 -12.28
C ALA A 151 3.34 -1.43 -12.45
N ILE A 152 3.38 -0.33 -11.69
CA ILE A 152 2.48 0.82 -11.88
C ILE A 152 2.61 1.38 -13.30
N THR A 153 3.85 1.55 -13.78
CA THR A 153 4.11 2.08 -15.11
C THR A 153 3.59 1.16 -16.22
N LEU A 154 3.80 -0.15 -16.08
CA LEU A 154 3.26 -1.17 -16.98
C LEU A 154 1.73 -1.15 -17.01
N CYS A 155 1.08 -1.12 -15.84
CA CYS A 155 -0.37 -1.09 -15.74
C CYS A 155 -0.95 0.18 -16.39
N ARG A 156 -0.33 1.34 -16.18
CA ARG A 156 -0.73 2.59 -16.85
C ARG A 156 -0.60 2.50 -18.37
N ARG A 157 0.51 1.94 -18.87
CA ARG A 157 0.72 1.73 -20.32
C ARG A 157 -0.37 0.84 -20.90
N ARG A 158 -0.60 -0.34 -20.32
CA ARG A 158 -1.63 -1.30 -20.79
C ARG A 158 -3.04 -0.75 -20.68
N LEU A 159 -3.36 0.05 -19.65
CA LEU A 159 -4.65 0.70 -19.53
C LEU A 159 -4.97 1.61 -20.73
N SER A 160 -3.95 2.30 -21.26
CA SER A 160 -4.05 3.21 -22.41
C SER A 160 -3.79 2.58 -23.79
N ALA A 161 -3.25 1.36 -23.83
CA ALA A 161 -2.81 0.73 -25.07
C ALA A 161 -4.02 0.31 -25.92
N ARG A 162 -3.95 0.49 -27.25
CA ARG A 162 -5.06 0.18 -28.17
C ARG A 162 -5.32 -1.32 -28.31
N ASP A 163 -4.28 -2.12 -28.22
CA ASP A 163 -4.27 -3.58 -28.35
C ASP A 163 -4.63 -4.31 -27.05
N ALA A 164 -4.72 -3.61 -25.91
CA ALA A 164 -5.08 -4.24 -24.65
C ALA A 164 -6.54 -4.71 -24.67
N THR A 165 -6.77 -5.89 -24.10
CA THR A 165 -8.12 -6.44 -23.87
C THR A 165 -8.78 -5.76 -22.66
N GLU A 166 -10.11 -5.80 -22.57
CA GLU A 166 -10.84 -5.33 -21.38
C GLU A 166 -10.41 -6.06 -20.11
N ALA A 167 -10.07 -7.35 -20.20
CA ALA A 167 -9.60 -8.16 -19.09
C ALA A 167 -8.21 -7.72 -18.58
N GLU A 168 -7.29 -7.40 -19.49
CA GLU A 168 -5.99 -6.82 -19.12
C GLU A 168 -6.16 -5.45 -18.47
N ARG A 169 -7.03 -4.58 -19.03
CA ARG A 169 -7.33 -3.28 -18.44
C ARG A 169 -7.95 -3.42 -17.04
N ALA A 170 -8.83 -4.40 -16.85
CA ALA A 170 -9.43 -4.73 -15.55
C ALA A 170 -8.38 -5.16 -14.52
N LEU A 171 -7.44 -6.04 -14.92
CA LEU A 171 -6.30 -6.44 -14.09
C LEU A 171 -5.42 -5.23 -13.73
N CYS A 172 -5.15 -4.35 -14.70
CA CYS A 172 -4.35 -3.15 -14.47
C CYS A 172 -5.01 -2.19 -13.46
N VAL A 173 -6.31 -1.94 -13.60
CA VAL A 173 -7.06 -1.10 -12.63
C VAL A 173 -7.03 -1.73 -11.23
N THR A 174 -7.22 -3.04 -11.15
CA THR A 174 -7.19 -3.78 -9.87
C THR A 174 -5.82 -3.66 -9.20
N TRP A 175 -4.73 -3.91 -9.93
CA TRP A 175 -3.36 -3.73 -9.44
C TRP A 175 -3.07 -2.28 -9.03
N LEU A 176 -3.52 -1.29 -9.80
CA LEU A 176 -3.33 0.13 -9.47
C LEU A 176 -4.06 0.52 -8.18
N CYS A 177 -5.26 -0.02 -7.92
CA CYS A 177 -5.97 0.21 -6.65
C CYS A 177 -5.17 -0.26 -5.43
N HIS A 178 -4.32 -1.27 -5.58
CA HIS A 178 -3.50 -1.81 -4.50
C HIS A 178 -2.13 -1.13 -4.41
N MET A 179 -1.36 -1.13 -5.51
CA MET A 179 0.05 -0.72 -5.54
C MET A 179 0.27 0.76 -5.20
N VAL A 180 -0.71 1.62 -5.50
CA VAL A 180 -0.65 3.03 -5.06
C VAL A 180 -0.69 3.11 -3.55
N GLY A 181 -1.38 2.20 -2.87
CA GLY A 181 -1.29 2.11 -1.42
C GLY A 181 0.07 1.62 -0.96
N ASP A 182 0.52 0.49 -1.50
CA ASP A 182 1.83 -0.11 -1.17
C ASP A 182 2.97 0.90 -1.25
N VAL A 183 3.09 1.63 -2.36
CA VAL A 183 4.23 2.55 -2.55
C VAL A 183 4.28 3.69 -1.53
N HIS A 184 3.16 4.02 -0.89
CA HIS A 184 3.10 5.02 0.17
C HIS A 184 3.37 4.43 1.57
N GLN A 185 3.41 3.11 1.71
CA GLN A 185 3.85 2.39 2.92
C GLN A 185 5.40 2.46 2.98
N PRO A 186 6.01 3.12 3.99
CA PRO A 186 7.47 3.31 4.04
C PRO A 186 8.31 2.03 3.96
N CYS A 187 7.85 0.95 4.60
CA CYS A 187 8.45 -0.38 4.60
C CYS A 187 8.25 -1.16 3.28
N HIS A 188 7.41 -0.68 2.35
CA HIS A 188 7.36 -1.17 0.96
C HIS A 188 8.25 -0.34 0.02
N SER A 189 8.79 0.79 0.50
CA SER A 189 9.61 1.70 -0.32
C SER A 189 11.09 1.75 0.10
N THR A 190 11.42 1.12 1.21
CA THR A 190 12.75 1.19 1.83
C THR A 190 13.05 -0.08 2.62
N ALA A 191 14.30 -0.52 2.57
CA ALA A 191 14.80 -1.61 3.42
C ALA A 191 16.14 -1.20 4.06
N SER A 192 16.37 -1.59 5.31
CA SER A 192 17.64 -1.34 6.00
C SER A 192 18.70 -2.33 5.57
N PHE A 193 19.90 -1.84 5.24
CA PHE A 193 21.06 -2.65 4.88
C PHE A 193 22.21 -2.35 5.85
N THR A 194 22.67 -3.40 6.53
CA THR A 194 23.82 -3.33 7.47
C THR A 194 24.73 -4.53 7.25
N ALA A 195 26.05 -4.34 7.30
CA ALA A 195 27.02 -5.39 7.00
C ALA A 195 26.90 -6.57 7.95
N ARG A 196 26.55 -6.31 9.22
CA ARG A 196 26.46 -7.34 10.26
C ARG A 196 25.11 -8.03 10.34
N ARG A 197 24.00 -7.28 10.26
CA ARG A 197 22.66 -7.82 10.56
C ARG A 197 21.82 -8.05 9.32
N PHE A 198 21.90 -7.15 8.34
CA PHE A 198 21.04 -7.14 7.16
C PHE A 198 21.86 -7.00 5.86
N PRO A 199 22.78 -7.93 5.54
CA PRO A 199 23.63 -7.81 4.35
C PRO A 199 22.82 -7.89 3.04
N ARG A 200 21.62 -8.50 3.09
CA ARG A 200 20.67 -8.60 1.97
C ARG A 200 19.44 -7.70 2.13
N GLY A 201 19.47 -6.79 3.10
CA GLY A 201 18.33 -5.98 3.48
C GLY A 201 17.48 -6.67 4.55
N ASP A 202 16.72 -5.88 5.31
CA ASP A 202 15.79 -6.33 6.36
C ASP A 202 14.40 -6.72 5.84
N ARG A 203 14.29 -6.87 4.51
CA ARG A 203 13.04 -7.18 3.78
C ARG A 203 11.94 -6.16 4.08
N GLY A 204 12.31 -4.87 4.11
CA GLY A 204 11.36 -3.79 4.36
C GLY A 204 10.87 -3.81 5.80
N GLY A 205 11.77 -4.01 6.77
CA GLY A 205 11.43 -4.10 8.19
C GLY A 205 10.81 -5.43 8.66
N ASN A 206 10.67 -6.44 7.79
CA ASN A 206 10.16 -7.76 8.20
C ASN A 206 11.12 -8.49 9.16
N ASP A 207 12.43 -8.22 9.05
CA ASP A 207 13.47 -8.84 9.89
C ASP A 207 13.84 -7.98 11.12
N VAL A 208 13.05 -6.92 11.39
CA VAL A 208 13.18 -6.06 12.57
C VAL A 208 12.07 -6.40 13.57
N PRO A 209 12.32 -7.25 14.57
CA PRO A 209 11.30 -7.64 15.55
C PRO A 209 10.93 -6.46 16.46
N ILE A 210 9.64 -6.37 16.78
CA ILE A 210 9.09 -5.46 17.78
C ILE A 210 8.41 -6.31 18.84
N ARG A 211 8.81 -6.13 20.10
CA ARG A 211 8.19 -6.80 21.22
C ARG A 211 6.81 -6.18 21.46
N GLY A 212 5.78 -7.00 21.41
CA GLY A 212 4.40 -6.55 21.65
C GLY A 212 3.89 -7.02 23.01
N ASP A 213 2.88 -6.32 23.54
CA ASP A 213 2.32 -6.64 24.86
C ASP A 213 1.64 -8.02 24.90
N LYS A 214 1.04 -8.44 23.77
CA LYS A 214 0.33 -9.72 23.63
C LYS A 214 1.02 -10.72 22.71
N LYS A 215 1.72 -10.21 21.68
CA LYS A 215 2.42 -11.01 20.67
C LYS A 215 3.49 -10.16 20.04
N ASP A 216 4.67 -10.74 19.84
CA ASP A 216 5.73 -10.11 19.06
C ASP A 216 5.30 -9.96 17.60
N ILE A 217 5.66 -8.82 17.02
CA ILE A 217 5.45 -8.48 15.61
C ILE A 217 6.78 -8.05 14.99
N ASN A 218 6.77 -7.56 13.76
CA ASN A 218 7.92 -6.89 13.17
C ASN A 218 7.55 -5.45 12.74
N LEU A 219 8.57 -4.65 12.41
CA LEU A 219 8.39 -3.26 11.99
C LEU A 219 7.48 -3.14 10.77
N HIS A 220 7.59 -4.06 9.81
CA HIS A 220 6.74 -4.05 8.62
C HIS A 220 5.24 -4.18 8.96
N MET A 221 4.90 -5.09 9.87
CA MET A 221 3.53 -5.34 10.32
C MET A 221 2.96 -4.21 11.19
N TYR A 222 3.83 -3.46 11.86
CA TYR A 222 3.44 -2.36 12.74
C TYR A 222 2.89 -1.16 11.95
N TRP A 223 3.39 -0.95 10.73
CA TRP A 223 2.92 0.07 9.76
C TRP A 223 1.68 -0.40 8.97
#